data_AF-A0A433DBV9-F1
#
_entry.id   AF-A0A433DBV9-F1
#
_cell.length_a   1.000
_cell.length_b   1.000
_cell.length_c   1.000
_cell.angle_alpha   90.00
_cell.angle_beta   90.00
_cell.angle_gamma   90.00
#
_symmetry.space_group_name_H-M   'P 1'
#
loop_
_entity.id
_entity.type
_entity.pdbx_description
1 polymer ?
#
loop_
_entity_poly.entity_id
_entity_poly.type
_entity_poly.pdbx_seq_one_letter_code
_entity_poly.pdbx_strand_id
1 'polypeptide(L)'
;MRRDVRILLVGDDGVGKSTLITSLIKETFIPNIQHVVPEVTIPPEVTPENVTTHIVDSSVLYVPPTTARTENRETLETEIRKAHVICIVYSIDDPNTFNRLPVFWLPYIRSLGVNVPVVLVGNKIDLRGEDVTNQSLEDEIIPIMNEFKLEGEVETCVECSARQPLNVSEVFYFAQKAVLHPTAPLYDSREHVLKPACVDALRRIFKLCDTDKDNVLNDDELNEFQRKCFNAPLQQQELEGVKEVVRDREPLGVNGIGLTEIGFLFLHTLFIQRGRLETTWTVLRKFGYGDDLSLREDFLLPP
;
A
#
# COMPACT_ATOMS: atom_id res chain seq x y z
N MET A 1 -16.64 -2.88 -2.62
CA MET A 1 -15.35 -2.32 -3.08
C MET A 1 -15.49 -0.81 -3.09
N ARG A 2 -14.57 -0.09 -2.44
CA ARG A 2 -14.59 1.38 -2.43
C ARG A 2 -14.55 1.92 -3.86
N ARG A 3 -15.36 2.93 -4.15
CA ARG A 3 -15.44 3.57 -5.49
C ARG A 3 -14.58 4.82 -5.57
N ASP A 4 -14.12 5.30 -4.42
CA ASP A 4 -13.42 6.54 -4.23
C ASP A 4 -12.26 6.38 -3.23
N VAL A 5 -11.13 7.00 -3.54
CA VAL A 5 -9.92 7.05 -2.70
C VAL A 5 -9.59 8.51 -2.45
N ARG A 6 -9.45 8.90 -1.17
CA ARG A 6 -9.07 10.25 -0.77
C ARG A 6 -7.67 10.26 -0.19
N ILE A 7 -6.73 10.87 -0.92
CA ILE A 7 -5.32 11.00 -0.59
C ILE A 7 -5.09 12.40 -0.02
N LEU A 8 -4.63 12.48 1.23
CA LEU A 8 -4.23 13.73 1.86
C LEU A 8 -2.71 13.83 1.92
N LEU A 9 -2.13 14.91 1.38
CA LEU A 9 -0.71 15.21 1.54
C LEU A 9 -0.52 16.12 2.74
N VAL A 10 0.22 15.64 3.73
CA VAL A 10 0.65 16.40 4.92
C VAL A 10 2.18 16.48 4.98
N GLY A 11 2.72 17.35 5.82
CA GLY A 11 4.15 17.57 5.91
C GLY A 11 4.50 19.03 6.15
N ASP A 12 5.74 19.27 6.51
CA ASP A 12 6.25 20.59 6.85
C ASP A 12 6.12 21.60 5.70
N ASP A 13 6.28 22.88 6.01
CA ASP A 13 6.27 23.92 4.97
C ASP A 13 7.49 23.76 4.05
N GLY A 14 7.32 24.06 2.76
CA GLY A 14 8.43 24.00 1.79
C GLY A 14 8.91 22.61 1.37
N VAL A 15 8.34 21.50 1.88
CA VAL A 15 8.69 20.13 1.46
C VAL A 15 8.24 19.76 0.04
N GLY A 16 7.37 20.58 -0.57
CA GLY A 16 6.96 20.44 -1.97
C GLY A 16 5.65 19.68 -2.23
N LYS A 17 4.70 19.69 -1.28
CA LYS A 17 3.37 19.06 -1.41
C LYS A 17 2.59 19.56 -2.64
N SER A 18 2.42 20.87 -2.77
CA SER A 18 1.74 21.51 -3.91
C SER A 18 2.43 21.23 -5.25
N THR A 19 3.76 21.22 -5.24
CA THR A 19 4.58 20.89 -6.42
C THR A 19 4.37 19.43 -6.82
N LEU A 20 4.33 18.50 -5.87
CA LEU A 20 4.10 17.07 -6.15
C LEU A 20 2.76 16.85 -6.86
N ILE A 21 1.70 17.49 -6.37
CA ILE A 21 0.36 17.41 -6.97
C ILE A 21 0.35 18.03 -8.36
N THR A 22 0.97 19.21 -8.52
CA THR A 22 1.02 19.88 -9.83
C THR A 22 1.82 19.09 -10.85
N SER A 23 2.95 18.50 -10.44
CA SER A 23 3.79 17.66 -11.30
C SER A 23 3.07 16.38 -11.73
N LEU A 24 2.20 15.81 -10.88
CA LEU A 24 1.33 14.69 -11.29
C LEU A 24 0.37 15.10 -12.41
N ILE A 25 -0.30 16.25 -12.29
CA ILE A 25 -1.33 16.68 -13.24
C ILE A 25 -0.73 17.16 -14.56
N LYS A 26 0.41 17.83 -14.49
CA LYS A 26 1.01 18.52 -15.63
C LYS A 26 2.12 17.71 -16.31
N GLU A 27 2.56 16.62 -15.68
CA GLU A 27 3.69 15.80 -16.11
C GLU A 27 4.99 16.60 -16.33
N THR A 28 5.06 17.80 -15.75
CA THR A 28 6.22 18.70 -15.81
C THR A 28 6.28 19.54 -14.56
N PHE A 29 7.49 19.92 -14.16
CA PHE A 29 7.68 20.92 -13.13
C PHE A 29 7.22 22.29 -13.60
N ILE A 30 6.44 22.97 -12.76
CA ILE A 30 6.02 24.35 -12.99
C ILE A 30 6.74 25.24 -11.95
N PRO A 31 7.54 26.23 -12.38
CA PRO A 31 8.12 27.19 -11.45
C PRO A 31 7.05 28.18 -10.97
N ASN A 32 7.19 28.67 -9.74
CA ASN A 32 6.31 29.70 -9.15
C ASN A 32 4.82 29.32 -9.15
N ILE A 33 4.49 28.12 -8.68
CA ILE A 33 3.11 27.68 -8.48
C ILE A 33 2.51 28.49 -7.32
N GLN A 34 1.19 28.70 -7.37
CA GLN A 34 0.46 29.17 -6.20
C GLN A 34 0.79 28.28 -5.00
N HIS A 35 0.87 28.84 -3.80
CA HIS A 35 1.19 28.08 -2.57
C HIS A 35 0.17 26.97 -2.23
N VAL A 36 -0.89 26.82 -3.05
CA VAL A 36 -2.04 25.96 -2.82
C VAL A 36 -2.54 25.40 -4.14
N VAL A 37 -2.79 24.09 -4.17
CA VAL A 37 -3.54 23.45 -5.25
C VAL A 37 -4.96 23.16 -4.74
N PRO A 38 -6.03 23.56 -5.46
CA PRO A 38 -7.39 23.13 -5.16
C PRO A 38 -7.50 21.60 -5.13
N GLU A 39 -8.53 21.06 -4.46
CA GLU A 39 -8.76 19.61 -4.48
C GLU A 39 -8.82 19.10 -5.93
N VAL A 40 -8.02 18.07 -6.20
CA VAL A 40 -7.89 17.47 -7.52
C VAL A 40 -8.69 16.19 -7.53
N THR A 41 -9.60 16.05 -8.49
CA THR A 41 -10.34 14.81 -8.72
C THR A 41 -9.85 14.17 -10.00
N ILE A 42 -9.28 12.97 -9.87
CA ILE A 42 -8.83 12.12 -10.98
C ILE A 42 -9.94 11.10 -11.26
N PRO A 43 -10.49 11.06 -12.47
CA PRO A 43 -11.58 10.14 -12.81
C PRO A 43 -11.07 8.69 -12.92
N PRO A 44 -11.94 7.68 -12.74
CA PRO A 44 -11.53 6.28 -12.66
C PRO A 44 -10.87 5.78 -13.96
N GLU A 45 -11.25 6.32 -15.12
CA GLU A 45 -10.75 5.85 -16.42
C GLU A 45 -9.25 6.11 -16.64
N VAL A 46 -8.65 6.99 -15.83
CA VAL A 46 -7.21 7.32 -15.90
C VAL A 46 -6.42 6.81 -14.70
N THR A 47 -7.06 6.10 -13.76
CA THR A 47 -6.37 5.46 -12.63
C THR A 47 -6.13 3.98 -12.90
N PRO A 48 -4.97 3.41 -12.51
CA PRO A 48 -4.68 1.99 -12.72
C PRO A 48 -5.71 1.05 -12.09
N GLU A 49 -6.31 1.49 -10.97
CA GLU A 49 -7.25 0.71 -10.17
C GLU A 49 -8.72 0.97 -10.52
N ASN A 50 -8.99 1.81 -11.53
CA ASN A 50 -10.34 2.19 -11.99
C ASN A 50 -11.24 2.75 -10.85
N VAL A 51 -10.64 3.59 -10.00
CA VAL A 51 -11.33 4.27 -8.88
C VAL A 51 -11.16 5.78 -8.97
N THR A 52 -12.19 6.53 -8.57
CA THR A 52 -12.11 7.99 -8.47
C THR A 52 -11.12 8.36 -7.37
N THR A 53 -10.16 9.23 -7.66
CA THR A 53 -9.14 9.63 -6.68
C THR A 53 -9.18 11.12 -6.40
N HIS A 54 -9.37 11.46 -5.13
CA HIS A 54 -9.35 12.81 -4.61
C HIS A 54 -7.99 13.09 -3.98
N ILE A 55 -7.28 14.13 -4.42
CA ILE A 55 -5.98 14.53 -3.89
C ILE A 55 -6.10 15.91 -3.24
N VAL A 56 -5.67 15.99 -1.99
CA VAL A 56 -5.85 17.17 -1.14
C VAL A 56 -4.51 17.67 -0.64
N ASP A 57 -4.25 18.96 -0.85
CA ASP A 57 -3.05 19.65 -0.39
C ASP A 57 -3.27 20.29 0.98
N SER A 58 -2.51 19.87 2.01
CA SER A 58 -2.61 20.48 3.34
C SER A 58 -1.74 21.74 3.53
N SER A 59 -1.10 22.28 2.49
CA SER A 59 -0.12 23.38 2.62
C SER A 59 -0.69 24.66 3.26
N VAL A 60 -2.00 24.91 3.14
CA VAL A 60 -2.67 26.07 3.80
C VAL A 60 -3.07 25.77 5.24
N LEU A 61 -3.30 24.49 5.53
CA LEU A 61 -3.88 24.01 6.77
C LEU A 61 -2.80 23.79 7.84
N TYR A 62 -1.58 23.49 7.39
CA TYR A 62 -0.44 23.35 8.28
C TYR A 62 0.05 24.71 8.77
N VAL A 63 -0.21 24.97 10.05
CA VAL A 63 0.25 26.15 10.77
C VAL A 63 1.19 25.66 11.86
N PRO A 64 2.47 26.11 11.92
CA PRO A 64 3.38 25.72 12.97
C PRO A 64 2.78 25.93 14.37
N PRO A 65 3.14 25.10 15.38
CA PRO A 65 2.61 25.23 16.74
C PRO A 65 2.84 26.62 17.36
N THR A 66 3.81 27.38 16.83
CA THR A 66 4.19 28.73 17.26
C THR A 66 3.28 29.83 16.74
N THR A 67 2.37 29.53 15.81
CA THR A 67 1.49 30.51 15.16
C THR A 67 0.05 30.39 15.68
N ALA A 68 -0.53 31.52 16.14
CA ALA A 68 -1.83 31.60 16.82
C ALA A 68 -3.07 31.40 15.92
N ARG A 69 -2.96 30.70 14.78
CA ARG A 69 -4.08 30.49 13.84
C ARG A 69 -4.76 29.14 14.08
N THR A 70 -5.71 29.11 15.03
CA THR A 70 -6.44 27.90 15.44
C THR A 70 -7.36 27.35 14.34
N GLU A 71 -7.95 28.21 13.50
CA GLU A 71 -8.92 27.83 12.45
C GLU A 71 -8.33 26.88 11.39
N ASN A 72 -7.07 27.10 11.00
CA ASN A 72 -6.38 26.24 10.04
C ASN A 72 -6.08 24.87 10.62
N ARG A 73 -5.85 24.78 11.94
CA ARG A 73 -5.60 23.50 12.64
C ARG A 73 -6.85 22.64 12.67
N GLU A 74 -8.01 23.21 13.03
CA GLU A 74 -9.29 22.48 13.03
C GLU A 74 -9.64 21.96 11.63
N THR A 75 -9.35 22.77 10.61
CA THR A 75 -9.52 22.37 9.21
C THR A 75 -8.57 21.21 8.85
N LEU A 76 -7.29 21.27 9.22
CA LEU A 76 -6.33 20.18 9.01
C LEU A 76 -6.82 18.87 9.67
N GLU A 77 -7.26 18.92 10.91
CA GLU A 77 -7.76 17.74 11.63
C GLU A 77 -9.02 17.15 10.96
N THR A 78 -9.89 18.03 10.46
CA THR A 78 -11.08 17.62 9.70
C THR A 78 -10.67 16.88 8.41
N GLU A 79 -9.68 17.40 7.71
CA GLU A 79 -9.16 16.79 6.48
C GLU A 79 -8.44 15.46 6.74
N ILE A 80 -7.68 15.36 7.83
CA ILE A 80 -7.05 14.12 8.29
C ILE A 80 -8.10 13.05 8.59
N ARG A 81 -9.20 13.39 9.28
CA ARG A 81 -10.29 12.44 9.59
C ARG A 81 -11.06 11.96 8.35
N LYS A 82 -11.09 12.74 7.28
CA LYS A 82 -11.73 12.38 6.00
C LYS A 82 -10.83 11.55 5.08
N ALA A 83 -9.51 11.53 5.32
CA ALA A 83 -8.56 10.86 4.44
C ALA A 83 -8.81 9.34 4.43
N HIS A 84 -8.62 8.71 3.27
CA HIS A 84 -8.54 7.25 3.16
C HIS A 84 -7.10 6.76 3.29
N VAL A 85 -6.13 7.62 2.95
CA VAL A 85 -4.68 7.42 3.07
C VAL A 85 -4.01 8.76 3.27
N ILE A 86 -2.94 8.79 4.08
CA ILE A 86 -2.17 10.00 4.36
C ILE A 86 -0.76 9.85 3.80
N CYS A 87 -0.35 10.75 2.93
CA CYS A 87 1.02 10.86 2.44
C CYS A 87 1.75 11.91 3.28
N ILE A 88 2.70 11.49 4.12
CA ILE A 88 3.54 12.42 4.89
C ILE A 88 4.79 12.74 4.07
N VAL A 89 4.87 13.97 3.59
CA VAL A 89 5.94 14.45 2.73
C VAL A 89 7.02 15.11 3.58
N TYR A 90 8.27 14.68 3.39
CA TYR A 90 9.46 15.31 3.93
C TYR A 90 10.42 15.65 2.79
N SER A 91 11.39 16.52 3.08
CA SER A 91 12.37 17.03 2.12
C SER A 91 13.71 16.36 2.37
N ILE A 92 14.29 15.73 1.36
CA ILE A 92 15.59 15.05 1.54
C ILE A 92 16.78 16.01 1.74
N ASP A 93 16.62 17.28 1.35
CA ASP A 93 17.59 18.37 1.58
C ASP A 93 17.47 19.01 2.97
N ASP A 94 16.44 18.69 3.76
CA ASP A 94 16.27 19.19 5.12
C ASP A 94 15.96 18.03 6.10
N PRO A 95 16.99 17.51 6.80
CA PRO A 95 16.86 16.42 7.78
C PRO A 95 15.88 16.73 8.91
N ASN A 96 15.60 18.00 9.22
CA ASN A 96 14.64 18.34 10.27
C ASN A 96 13.23 17.88 9.91
N THR A 97 12.85 17.97 8.63
CA THR A 97 11.53 17.54 8.16
C THR A 97 11.32 16.04 8.33
N PHE A 98 12.39 15.26 8.16
CA PHE A 98 12.41 13.82 8.41
C PHE A 98 12.35 13.48 9.90
N ASN A 99 13.17 14.14 10.74
CA ASN A 99 13.18 13.93 12.19
C ASN A 99 11.82 14.26 12.86
N ARG A 100 11.00 15.10 12.23
CA ARG A 100 9.65 15.42 12.70
C ARG A 100 8.60 14.37 12.40
N LEU A 101 8.88 13.39 11.54
CA LEU A 101 7.95 12.29 11.25
C LEU A 101 7.58 11.51 12.54
N PRO A 102 8.54 10.91 13.29
CA PRO A 102 8.23 10.17 14.50
C PRO A 102 7.87 11.04 15.70
N VAL A 103 8.40 12.27 15.78
CA VAL A 103 8.22 13.14 16.96
C VAL A 103 6.93 13.96 16.89
N PHE A 104 6.41 14.24 15.71
CA PHE A 104 5.25 15.11 15.52
C PHE A 104 4.17 14.49 14.62
N TRP A 105 4.47 14.22 13.34
CA TRP A 105 3.43 13.89 12.37
C TRP A 105 2.68 12.60 12.68
N LEU A 106 3.41 11.52 12.97
CA LEU A 106 2.81 10.22 13.31
C LEU A 106 2.04 10.29 14.64
N PRO A 107 2.61 10.78 15.77
CA PRO A 107 1.85 10.95 17.02
C PRO A 107 0.64 11.87 16.88
N TYR A 108 0.73 12.93 16.06
CA TYR A 108 -0.38 13.85 15.84
C TYR A 108 -1.54 13.16 15.15
N ILE A 109 -1.31 12.47 14.03
CA ILE A 109 -2.34 11.68 13.34
C ILE A 109 -2.96 10.64 14.30
N ARG A 110 -2.12 9.93 15.06
CA ARG A 110 -2.55 8.94 16.05
C ARG A 110 -3.46 9.54 17.13
N SER A 111 -3.12 10.73 17.63
CA SER A 111 -3.91 11.44 18.65
C SER A 111 -5.31 11.85 18.18
N LEU A 112 -5.53 11.91 16.87
CA LEU A 112 -6.84 12.19 16.28
C LEU A 112 -7.73 10.94 16.18
N GLY A 113 -7.19 9.75 16.53
CA GLY A 113 -7.90 8.47 16.45
C GLY A 113 -8.10 7.96 15.03
N VAL A 114 -7.30 8.45 14.07
CA VAL A 114 -7.40 8.05 12.66
C VAL A 114 -6.57 6.79 12.41
N ASN A 115 -7.23 5.74 11.93
CA ASN A 115 -6.60 4.47 11.59
C ASN A 115 -6.67 4.24 10.07
N VAL A 116 -5.85 5.01 9.34
CA VAL A 116 -5.74 4.93 7.87
C VAL A 116 -4.28 4.70 7.51
N PRO A 117 -3.99 4.00 6.38
CA PRO A 117 -2.62 3.75 5.98
C PRO A 117 -1.83 5.05 5.77
N VAL A 118 -0.56 5.03 6.14
CA VAL A 118 0.38 6.13 5.93
C VAL A 118 1.43 5.74 4.91
N VAL A 119 1.70 6.64 3.95
CA VAL A 119 2.80 6.55 2.99
C VAL A 119 3.81 7.66 3.29
N LEU A 120 5.07 7.30 3.52
CA LEU A 120 6.15 8.28 3.67
C LEU A 120 6.67 8.68 2.30
N VAL A 121 6.83 9.98 2.08
CA VAL A 121 7.24 10.53 0.78
C VAL A 121 8.47 11.40 0.95
N GLY A 122 9.63 10.89 0.53
CA GLY A 122 10.89 11.64 0.50
C GLY A 122 11.01 12.43 -0.80
N ASN A 123 10.70 13.73 -0.76
CA ASN A 123 10.70 14.57 -1.95
C ASN A 123 12.05 15.30 -2.14
N LYS A 124 12.24 15.84 -3.36
CA LYS A 124 13.41 16.60 -3.81
C LYS A 124 14.69 15.76 -3.96
N ILE A 125 14.56 14.49 -4.37
CA ILE A 125 15.72 13.59 -4.56
C ILE A 125 16.74 14.13 -5.58
N ASP A 126 16.33 15.05 -6.44
CA ASP A 126 17.21 15.78 -7.37
C ASP A 126 18.26 16.66 -6.68
N LEU A 127 18.06 17.00 -5.40
CA LEU A 127 19.01 17.73 -4.57
C LEU A 127 19.99 16.81 -3.84
N ARG A 128 19.84 15.49 -3.98
CA ARG A 128 20.81 14.52 -3.48
C ARG A 128 22.09 14.70 -4.30
N GLY A 129 23.11 15.30 -3.69
CA GLY A 129 24.44 15.37 -4.31
C GLY A 129 25.01 13.98 -4.57
N GLU A 130 26.00 13.87 -5.46
CA GLU A 130 26.65 12.59 -5.79
C GLU A 130 27.28 11.88 -4.57
N ASP A 131 27.50 12.60 -3.47
CA ASP A 131 28.18 12.14 -2.25
C ASP A 131 27.27 11.51 -1.18
N VAL A 132 25.94 11.55 -1.33
CA VAL A 132 25.01 10.91 -0.38
C VAL A 132 24.60 9.57 -0.95
N THR A 133 25.17 8.49 -0.43
CA THR A 133 24.83 7.14 -0.90
C THR A 133 23.40 6.78 -0.47
N ASN A 134 22.66 6.06 -1.31
CA ASN A 134 21.35 5.52 -0.94
C ASN A 134 21.42 4.70 0.36
N GLN A 135 22.59 4.13 0.66
CA GLN A 135 22.86 3.30 1.82
C GLN A 135 22.81 4.06 3.15
N SER A 136 23.35 5.29 3.23
CA SER A 136 23.29 6.07 4.48
C SER A 136 21.87 6.50 4.85
N LEU A 137 21.01 6.70 3.84
CA LEU A 137 19.61 7.06 4.04
C LEU A 137 18.73 5.84 4.26
N GLU A 138 19.01 4.73 3.58
CA GLU A 138 18.46 3.43 3.96
C GLU A 138 18.78 3.15 5.43
N ASP A 139 19.99 3.39 5.91
CA ASP A 139 20.34 3.18 7.32
C ASP A 139 19.60 4.12 8.30
N GLU A 140 19.15 5.31 7.88
CA GLU A 140 18.33 6.23 8.69
C GLU A 140 16.83 5.95 8.60
N ILE A 141 16.36 5.57 7.41
CA ILE A 141 14.96 5.32 7.10
C ILE A 141 14.56 3.91 7.54
N ILE A 142 15.42 2.89 7.40
CA ILE A 142 15.15 1.49 7.75
C ILE A 142 14.79 1.33 9.23
N PRO A 143 15.47 1.94 10.21
CA PRO A 143 15.08 1.84 11.61
C PRO A 143 13.68 2.38 11.87
N ILE A 144 13.35 3.55 11.29
CA ILE A 144 12.03 4.19 11.40
C ILE A 144 10.99 3.38 10.64
N MET A 145 11.27 2.95 9.40
CA MET A 145 10.41 2.07 8.65
C MET A 145 10.18 0.76 9.39
N ASN A 146 11.19 0.17 10.01
CA ASN A 146 11.02 -1.07 10.78
C ASN A 146 10.19 -0.80 12.02
N GLU A 147 10.50 0.22 12.82
CA GLU A 147 9.74 0.58 14.03
C GLU A 147 8.26 0.88 13.71
N PHE A 148 7.97 1.71 12.71
CA PHE A 148 6.60 2.12 12.37
C PHE A 148 5.86 1.15 11.42
N LYS A 149 6.56 0.30 10.64
CA LYS A 149 5.94 -0.87 9.97
C LYS A 149 5.61 -1.98 10.98
N LEU A 150 6.42 -2.15 12.03
CA LEU A 150 6.11 -3.05 13.15
C LEU A 150 4.91 -2.53 13.96
N GLU A 151 4.71 -1.21 14.04
CA GLU A 151 3.47 -0.65 14.58
C GLU A 151 2.26 -0.77 13.63
N GLY A 152 2.50 -1.08 12.34
CA GLY A 152 1.47 -1.29 11.33
C GLY A 152 0.84 0.00 10.79
N GLU A 153 1.45 1.15 11.05
CA GLU A 153 0.92 2.47 10.66
C GLU A 153 1.45 2.94 9.30
N VAL A 154 2.71 2.64 9.00
CA VAL A 154 3.36 3.00 7.73
C VAL A 154 3.31 1.82 6.77
N GLU A 155 2.66 1.98 5.63
CA GLU A 155 2.56 0.93 4.62
C GLU A 155 3.85 0.85 3.78
N THR A 156 4.31 2.00 3.29
CA THR A 156 5.49 2.09 2.42
C THR A 156 6.16 3.46 2.47
N CYS A 157 7.39 3.52 1.97
CA CYS A 157 8.15 4.74 1.76
C CYS A 157 8.50 4.85 0.28
N VAL A 158 8.31 6.04 -0.29
CA VAL A 158 8.61 6.33 -1.70
C VAL A 158 9.47 7.58 -1.76
N GLU A 159 10.60 7.48 -2.45
CA GLU A 159 11.47 8.63 -2.74
C GLU A 159 11.16 9.16 -4.15
N CYS A 160 10.94 10.47 -4.27
CA CYS A 160 10.51 11.10 -5.52
C CYS A 160 11.14 12.49 -5.73
N SER A 161 11.12 12.97 -6.97
CA SER A 161 11.38 14.39 -7.26
C SER A 161 10.17 14.98 -7.97
N ALA A 162 9.59 16.02 -7.37
CA ALA A 162 8.59 16.82 -8.06
C ALA A 162 9.22 17.74 -9.12
N ARG A 163 10.52 18.04 -9.04
CA ARG A 163 11.24 18.92 -9.99
C ARG A 163 11.64 18.19 -11.26
N GLN A 164 12.19 16.99 -11.12
CA GLN A 164 12.38 16.04 -12.20
C GLN A 164 11.34 14.97 -11.94
N PRO A 165 10.18 14.93 -12.65
CA PRO A 165 9.00 14.13 -12.28
C PRO A 165 9.28 12.62 -12.25
N LEU A 166 10.03 12.20 -11.23
CA LEU A 166 10.59 10.89 -10.98
C LEU A 166 9.84 10.33 -9.79
N ASN A 167 9.30 9.13 -9.94
CA ASN A 167 8.51 8.43 -8.92
C ASN A 167 7.27 9.20 -8.42
N VAL A 168 6.84 10.27 -9.11
CA VAL A 168 5.68 11.06 -8.69
C VAL A 168 4.40 10.23 -8.81
N SER A 169 4.20 9.55 -9.94
CA SER A 169 3.04 8.66 -10.17
C SER A 169 3.01 7.51 -9.16
N GLU A 170 4.19 6.98 -8.82
CA GLU A 170 4.40 5.88 -7.89
C GLU A 170 3.90 6.23 -6.49
N VAL A 171 4.10 7.46 -6.01
CA VAL A 171 3.56 7.92 -4.71
C VAL A 171 2.04 7.74 -4.66
N PHE A 172 1.33 8.20 -5.67
CA PHE A 172 -0.14 8.14 -5.71
C PHE A 172 -0.65 6.72 -6.00
N TYR A 173 0.08 5.96 -6.81
CA TYR A 173 -0.19 4.55 -7.03
C TYR A 173 -0.11 3.72 -5.74
N PHE A 174 0.97 3.86 -4.97
CA PHE A 174 1.12 3.16 -3.70
C PHE A 174 0.10 3.64 -2.67
N ALA A 175 -0.25 4.93 -2.65
CA ALA A 175 -1.29 5.45 -1.79
C ALA A 175 -2.67 4.84 -2.11
N GLN A 176 -3.04 4.70 -3.39
CA GLN A 176 -4.25 3.99 -3.80
C GLN A 176 -4.21 2.52 -3.37
N LYS A 177 -3.10 1.84 -3.64
CA LYS A 177 -2.93 0.43 -3.28
C LYS A 177 -3.06 0.18 -1.78
N ALA A 178 -2.51 1.04 -0.93
CA ALA A 178 -2.61 0.91 0.53
C ALA A 178 -4.08 0.91 1.01
N VAL A 179 -4.95 1.66 0.32
CA VAL A 179 -6.39 1.69 0.63
C VAL A 179 -7.13 0.49 0.05
N LEU A 180 -6.82 0.13 -1.19
CA LEU A 180 -7.53 -0.89 -1.94
C LEU A 180 -7.08 -2.31 -1.61
N HIS A 181 -5.89 -2.48 -1.04
CA HIS A 181 -5.28 -3.77 -0.75
C HIS A 181 -4.61 -3.74 0.64
N PRO A 182 -5.36 -3.46 1.71
CA PRO A 182 -4.77 -3.24 3.03
C PRO A 182 -4.08 -4.49 3.55
N THR A 183 -2.89 -4.31 4.16
CA THR A 183 -2.13 -5.40 4.79
C THR A 183 -2.75 -5.85 6.11
N ALA A 184 -3.28 -4.91 6.89
CA ALA A 184 -3.76 -5.11 8.25
C ALA A 184 -4.71 -6.31 8.48
N PRO A 185 -5.72 -6.60 7.64
CA PRO A 185 -6.58 -7.77 7.86
C PRO A 185 -5.91 -9.10 7.47
N LEU A 186 -4.89 -9.08 6.60
CA LEU A 186 -4.28 -10.28 6.06
C LEU A 186 -3.13 -10.82 6.92
N TYR A 187 -2.28 -9.92 7.43
CA TYR A 187 -0.97 -10.27 7.95
C TYR A 187 -0.65 -9.51 9.23
N ASP A 188 0.00 -10.20 10.17
CA ASP A 188 0.59 -9.59 11.35
C ASP A 188 2.06 -9.31 11.06
N SER A 189 2.40 -8.02 10.95
CA SER A 189 3.77 -7.59 10.64
C SER A 189 4.75 -7.85 11.79
N ARG A 190 4.27 -8.01 13.04
CA ARG A 190 5.11 -8.24 14.22
C ARG A 190 5.48 -9.71 14.35
N GLU A 191 4.48 -10.58 14.23
CA GLU A 191 4.66 -12.02 14.35
C GLU A 191 5.10 -12.66 13.02
N HIS A 192 5.11 -11.88 11.94
CA HIS A 192 5.43 -12.33 10.58
C HIS A 192 4.54 -13.50 10.09
N VAL A 193 3.28 -13.56 10.52
CA VAL A 193 2.33 -14.63 10.15
C VAL A 193 1.03 -14.08 9.58
N LEU A 194 0.34 -14.90 8.78
CA LEU A 194 -1.03 -14.62 8.36
C LEU A 194 -1.98 -14.60 9.57
N LYS A 195 -2.92 -13.66 9.58
CA LYS A 195 -3.94 -13.61 10.64
C LYS A 195 -4.91 -14.79 10.50
N PRO A 196 -5.49 -15.29 11.62
CA PRO A 196 -6.36 -16.47 11.60
C PRO A 196 -7.51 -16.38 10.58
N ALA A 197 -8.19 -15.22 10.50
CA ALA A 197 -9.27 -15.02 9.54
C ALA A 197 -8.82 -15.14 8.07
N CYS A 198 -7.61 -14.67 7.76
CA CYS A 198 -7.01 -14.79 6.43
C CYS A 198 -6.66 -16.26 6.13
N VAL A 199 -6.07 -16.96 7.10
CA VAL A 199 -5.77 -18.40 6.99
C VAL A 199 -7.04 -19.21 6.73
N ASP A 200 -8.11 -18.96 7.48
CA ASP A 200 -9.39 -19.68 7.30
C ASP A 200 -10.03 -19.40 5.94
N ALA A 201 -9.97 -18.15 5.46
CA ALA A 201 -10.44 -17.78 4.14
C ALA A 201 -9.64 -18.50 3.03
N LEU A 202 -8.31 -18.45 3.09
CA LEU A 202 -7.43 -19.10 2.11
C LEU A 202 -7.55 -20.63 2.16
N ARG A 203 -7.68 -21.23 3.34
CA ARG A 203 -7.94 -22.66 3.51
C ARG A 203 -9.26 -23.08 2.86
N ARG A 204 -10.32 -22.28 3.01
CA ARG A 204 -11.59 -22.54 2.31
C ARG A 204 -11.41 -22.45 0.79
N ILE A 205 -10.66 -21.46 0.30
CA ILE A 205 -10.38 -21.32 -1.13
C ILE A 205 -9.60 -22.53 -1.67
N PHE A 206 -8.56 -22.97 -0.97
CA PHE A 206 -7.81 -24.19 -1.31
C PHE A 206 -8.75 -25.39 -1.51
N LYS A 207 -9.61 -25.66 -0.53
CA LYS A 207 -10.59 -26.76 -0.57
C LYS A 207 -11.66 -26.62 -1.66
N LEU A 208 -11.89 -25.42 -2.17
CA LEU A 208 -12.82 -25.18 -3.29
C LEU A 208 -12.14 -25.36 -4.65
N CYS A 209 -10.80 -25.34 -4.70
CA CYS A 209 -10.02 -25.56 -5.91
C CYS A 209 -9.56 -27.02 -6.04
N ASP A 210 -9.36 -27.69 -4.91
CA ASP A 210 -9.14 -29.14 -4.80
C ASP A 210 -10.42 -29.88 -5.21
N THR A 211 -10.48 -30.27 -6.48
CA THR A 211 -11.68 -30.79 -7.14
C THR A 211 -11.82 -32.28 -6.90
N ASP A 212 -10.71 -33.01 -6.86
CA ASP A 212 -10.69 -34.44 -6.59
C ASP A 212 -10.60 -34.80 -5.09
N LYS A 213 -10.39 -33.79 -4.22
CA LYS A 213 -10.37 -33.87 -2.75
C LYS A 213 -9.20 -34.69 -2.20
N ASP A 214 -8.07 -34.69 -2.90
CA ASP A 214 -6.86 -35.37 -2.47
C ASP A 214 -6.02 -34.54 -1.47
N ASN A 215 -6.43 -33.30 -1.16
CA ASN A 215 -5.75 -32.30 -0.32
C ASN A 215 -4.46 -31.74 -0.93
N VAL A 216 -4.36 -31.77 -2.26
CA VAL A 216 -3.27 -31.24 -3.06
C VAL A 216 -3.88 -30.44 -4.21
N LEU A 217 -3.16 -29.44 -4.72
CA LEU A 217 -3.47 -28.81 -6.01
C LEU A 217 -2.44 -29.28 -7.02
N ASN A 218 -2.87 -30.13 -7.95
CA ASN A 218 -2.05 -30.57 -9.07
C ASN A 218 -1.92 -29.46 -10.13
N ASP A 219 -1.18 -29.72 -11.23
CA ASP A 219 -0.93 -28.70 -12.26
C ASP A 219 -2.20 -28.24 -12.99
N ASP A 220 -3.18 -29.13 -13.16
CA ASP A 220 -4.44 -28.80 -13.82
C ASP A 220 -5.30 -27.91 -12.90
N GLU A 221 -5.42 -28.27 -11.63
CA GLU A 221 -6.18 -27.50 -10.63
C GLU A 221 -5.54 -26.14 -10.34
N LEU A 222 -4.21 -26.07 -10.27
CA LEU A 222 -3.49 -24.80 -10.15
C LEU A 222 -3.73 -23.91 -11.37
N ASN A 223 -3.75 -24.48 -12.58
CA ASN A 223 -4.06 -23.73 -13.79
C ASN A 223 -5.52 -23.28 -13.84
N GLU A 224 -6.46 -24.10 -13.38
CA GLU A 224 -7.86 -23.71 -13.29
C GLU A 224 -8.06 -22.57 -12.27
N PHE A 225 -7.40 -22.67 -11.11
CA PHE A 225 -7.33 -21.61 -10.12
C PHE A 225 -6.78 -20.30 -10.71
N GLN A 226 -5.68 -20.37 -11.46
CA GLN A 226 -5.05 -19.21 -12.11
C GLN A 226 -5.97 -18.58 -13.16
N ARG A 227 -6.60 -19.38 -14.02
CA ARG A 227 -7.60 -18.89 -14.98
C ARG A 227 -8.76 -18.21 -14.28
N LYS A 228 -9.26 -18.78 -13.18
CA LYS A 228 -10.37 -18.22 -12.42
C LYS A 228 -10.02 -16.88 -11.78
N CYS A 229 -8.84 -16.76 -11.17
CA CYS A 229 -8.45 -15.57 -10.41
C CYS A 229 -7.84 -14.47 -11.29
N PHE A 230 -7.02 -14.83 -12.27
CA PHE A 230 -6.16 -13.92 -13.03
C PHE A 230 -6.42 -13.93 -14.53
N ASN A 231 -7.39 -14.72 -15.01
CA ASN A 231 -7.74 -14.86 -16.43
C ASN A 231 -6.57 -15.34 -17.33
N ALA A 232 -5.53 -15.95 -16.74
CA ALA A 232 -4.39 -16.50 -17.45
C ALA A 232 -3.93 -17.80 -16.76
N PRO A 233 -3.58 -18.85 -17.52
CA PRO A 233 -2.88 -20.02 -16.96
C PRO A 233 -1.39 -19.70 -16.74
N LEU A 234 -0.73 -20.53 -15.93
CA LEU A 234 0.72 -20.52 -15.81
C LEU A 234 1.33 -21.50 -16.82
N GLN A 235 2.50 -21.15 -17.35
CA GLN A 235 3.31 -22.08 -18.13
C GLN A 235 3.93 -23.13 -17.22
N GLN A 236 4.28 -24.30 -17.76
CA GLN A 236 4.86 -25.40 -16.97
C GLN A 236 6.11 -24.95 -16.20
N GLN A 237 6.97 -24.14 -16.83
CA GLN A 237 8.16 -23.59 -16.20
C GLN A 237 7.85 -22.65 -15.02
N GLU A 238 6.75 -21.90 -15.10
CA GLU A 238 6.31 -21.01 -14.01
C GLU A 238 5.74 -21.82 -12.85
N LEU A 239 4.97 -22.88 -13.13
CA LEU A 239 4.47 -23.81 -12.12
C LEU A 239 5.60 -24.52 -11.38
N GLU A 240 6.59 -25.02 -12.12
CA GLU A 240 7.78 -25.63 -11.53
C GLU A 240 8.55 -24.63 -10.67
N GLY A 241 8.75 -23.40 -11.14
CA GLY A 241 9.41 -22.35 -10.36
C GLY A 241 8.65 -21.98 -9.09
N VAL A 242 7.31 -21.93 -9.14
CA VAL A 242 6.47 -21.72 -7.95
C VAL A 242 6.66 -22.87 -6.95
N LYS A 243 6.61 -24.12 -7.40
CA LYS A 243 6.81 -25.31 -6.54
C LYS A 243 8.22 -25.36 -5.96
N GLU A 244 9.24 -24.99 -6.73
CA GLU A 244 10.64 -24.95 -6.28
C GLU A 244 10.83 -23.91 -5.15
N VAL A 245 10.30 -22.69 -5.34
CA VAL A 245 10.36 -21.64 -4.31
C VAL A 245 9.67 -22.08 -3.00
N VAL A 246 8.56 -22.82 -3.10
CA VAL A 246 7.89 -23.37 -1.92
C VAL A 246 8.74 -24.47 -1.30
N ARG A 247 9.21 -25.43 -2.07
CA ARG A 247 9.99 -26.59 -1.59
C ARG A 247 11.25 -26.18 -0.85
N ASP A 248 11.92 -25.12 -1.31
CA ASP A 248 13.15 -24.61 -0.72
C ASP A 248 12.96 -24.01 0.68
N ARG A 249 11.79 -23.41 0.95
CA ARG A 249 11.52 -22.70 2.20
C ARG A 249 10.54 -23.42 3.12
N GLU A 250 9.67 -24.23 2.54
CA GLU A 250 8.64 -25.01 3.22
C GLU A 250 8.55 -26.40 2.56
N PRO A 251 9.40 -27.36 2.97
CA PRO A 251 9.50 -28.67 2.34
C PRO A 251 8.20 -29.48 2.38
N LEU A 252 7.31 -29.22 3.35
CA LEU A 252 5.99 -29.85 3.44
C LEU A 252 4.94 -29.17 2.55
N GLY A 253 5.29 -28.06 1.92
CA GLY A 253 4.41 -27.28 1.05
C GLY A 253 4.20 -27.89 -0.33
N VAL A 254 5.06 -28.83 -0.77
CA VAL A 254 4.95 -29.50 -2.06
C VAL A 254 5.19 -30.99 -1.87
N ASN A 255 4.34 -31.83 -2.45
CA ASN A 255 4.54 -33.28 -2.49
C ASN A 255 4.80 -33.75 -3.94
N GLY A 256 4.85 -35.07 -4.17
CA GLY A 256 5.10 -35.64 -5.49
C GLY A 256 3.99 -35.38 -6.53
N ILE A 257 2.83 -34.89 -6.10
CA ILE A 257 1.65 -34.67 -6.93
C ILE A 257 1.48 -33.16 -7.22
N GLY A 258 1.66 -32.31 -6.22
CA GLY A 258 1.40 -30.88 -6.36
C GLY A 258 1.63 -30.07 -5.09
N LEU A 259 0.94 -28.93 -5.03
CA LEU A 259 1.03 -27.96 -3.95
C LEU A 259 0.06 -28.32 -2.82
N THR A 260 0.53 -28.45 -1.58
CA THR A 260 -0.33 -28.75 -0.42
C THR A 260 -0.98 -27.50 0.14
N GLU A 261 -1.94 -27.64 1.07
CA GLU A 261 -2.55 -26.50 1.79
C GLU A 261 -1.48 -25.62 2.46
N ILE A 262 -0.46 -26.24 3.05
CA ILE A 262 0.66 -25.55 3.69
C ILE A 262 1.42 -24.71 2.66
N GLY A 263 1.72 -25.29 1.50
CA GLY A 263 2.40 -24.60 0.41
C GLY A 263 1.59 -23.44 -0.15
N PHE A 264 0.27 -23.61 -0.28
CA PHE A 264 -0.65 -22.57 -0.72
C PHE A 264 -0.68 -21.38 0.24
N LEU A 265 -0.79 -21.63 1.55
CA LEU A 265 -0.71 -20.58 2.58
C LEU A 265 0.67 -19.90 2.59
N PHE A 266 1.73 -20.67 2.42
CA PHE A 266 3.10 -20.16 2.33
C PHE A 266 3.29 -19.23 1.12
N LEU A 267 2.76 -19.59 -0.06
CA LEU A 267 2.81 -18.72 -1.24
C LEU A 267 2.13 -17.37 -1.00
N HIS A 268 0.94 -17.38 -0.39
CA HIS A 268 0.24 -16.15 -0.05
C HIS A 268 1.00 -15.31 0.98
N THR A 269 1.66 -15.95 1.94
CA THR A 269 2.57 -15.28 2.89
C THR A 269 3.73 -14.62 2.15
N LEU A 270 4.35 -15.33 1.20
CA LEU A 270 5.44 -14.82 0.38
C LEU A 270 5.02 -13.66 -0.54
N PHE A 271 3.81 -13.69 -1.11
CA PHE A 271 3.28 -12.56 -1.88
C PHE A 271 3.16 -11.31 -1.02
N ILE A 272 2.60 -11.43 0.19
CA ILE A 272 2.44 -10.32 1.12
C ILE A 272 3.81 -9.76 1.53
N GLN A 273 4.75 -10.63 1.92
CA GLN A 273 6.11 -10.21 2.30
C GLN A 273 6.88 -9.51 1.16
N ARG A 274 6.56 -9.83 -0.10
CA ARG A 274 7.13 -9.16 -1.28
C ARG A 274 6.33 -7.93 -1.75
N GLY A 275 5.36 -7.45 -0.96
CA GLY A 275 4.53 -6.30 -1.29
C GLY A 275 3.48 -6.56 -2.38
N ARG A 276 3.24 -7.82 -2.76
CA ARG A 276 2.25 -8.23 -3.77
C ARG A 276 0.91 -8.58 -3.13
N LEU A 277 0.39 -7.66 -2.32
CA LEU A 277 -0.89 -7.79 -1.60
C LEU A 277 -2.08 -7.99 -2.56
N GLU A 278 -2.00 -7.36 -3.74
CA GLU A 278 -3.01 -7.44 -4.79
C GLU A 278 -3.32 -8.88 -5.22
N THR A 279 -2.31 -9.76 -5.25
CA THR A 279 -2.47 -11.15 -5.65
C THR A 279 -3.38 -11.88 -4.66
N THR A 280 -3.12 -11.71 -3.35
CA THR A 280 -3.93 -12.32 -2.29
C THR A 280 -5.34 -11.72 -2.26
N TRP A 281 -5.47 -10.41 -2.37
CA TRP A 281 -6.78 -9.75 -2.40
C TRP A 281 -7.63 -10.11 -3.62
N THR A 282 -7.01 -10.27 -4.78
CA THR A 282 -7.70 -10.70 -6.01
C THR A 282 -8.31 -12.08 -5.81
N VAL A 283 -7.55 -13.01 -5.24
CA VAL A 283 -8.02 -14.36 -4.90
C VAL A 283 -9.18 -14.28 -3.91
N LEU A 284 -9.01 -13.59 -2.78
CA LEU A 284 -10.07 -13.43 -1.77
C LEU A 284 -11.38 -12.88 -2.38
N ARG A 285 -11.29 -11.78 -3.14
CA ARG A 285 -12.46 -11.13 -3.75
C ARG A 285 -13.15 -12.02 -4.80
N LYS A 286 -12.37 -12.78 -5.59
CA LYS A 286 -12.91 -13.73 -6.58
C LYS A 286 -13.73 -14.84 -5.93
N PHE A 287 -13.37 -15.22 -4.71
CA PHE A 287 -14.09 -16.22 -3.90
C PHE A 287 -15.09 -15.61 -2.92
N GLY A 288 -15.47 -14.35 -3.13
CA GLY A 288 -16.60 -13.71 -2.44
C GLY A 288 -16.25 -12.94 -1.18
N TYR A 289 -14.97 -12.89 -0.77
CA TYR A 289 -14.57 -12.20 0.45
C TYR A 289 -14.56 -10.67 0.28
N GLY A 290 -15.04 -9.97 1.31
CA GLY A 290 -14.93 -8.52 1.47
C GLY A 290 -13.61 -8.09 2.14
N ASP A 291 -13.44 -6.79 2.35
CA ASP A 291 -12.23 -6.21 2.95
C ASP A 291 -12.09 -6.55 4.46
N ASP A 292 -13.18 -6.99 5.09
CA ASP A 292 -13.25 -7.52 6.45
C ASP A 292 -13.05 -9.05 6.52
N LEU A 293 -12.76 -9.69 5.38
CA LEU A 293 -12.66 -11.14 5.23
C LEU A 293 -13.96 -11.91 5.57
N SER A 294 -15.11 -11.23 5.56
CA SER A 294 -16.42 -11.90 5.57
C SER A 294 -16.87 -12.22 4.14
N LEU A 295 -17.69 -13.27 3.98
CA LEU A 295 -18.30 -13.57 2.69
C LEU A 295 -19.42 -12.57 2.42
N ARG A 296 -19.37 -11.93 1.26
CA ARG A 296 -20.38 -10.96 0.85
C ARG A 296 -21.74 -11.65 0.63
N GLU A 297 -22.82 -10.97 0.99
CA GLU A 297 -24.19 -11.52 0.91
C GLU A 297 -24.58 -11.93 -0.51
N ASP A 298 -24.14 -11.17 -1.53
CA ASP A 298 -24.36 -11.47 -2.95
C ASP A 298 -23.66 -12.77 -3.40
N PHE A 299 -22.60 -13.18 -2.70
CA PHE A 299 -21.93 -14.45 -2.93
C PHE A 299 -22.62 -15.61 -2.22
N LEU A 300 -23.22 -15.36 -1.05
CA LEU A 300 -23.98 -16.37 -0.30
C LEU A 300 -25.38 -16.60 -0.90
N LEU A 301 -25.96 -15.55 -1.46
CA LEU A 301 -27.30 -15.52 -2.05
C LEU A 301 -27.20 -14.94 -3.48
N PRO A 302 -26.77 -15.74 -4.46
CA PRO A 302 -26.76 -15.31 -5.85
C PRO A 302 -28.21 -15.03 -6.32
N PRO A 303 -28.42 -13.99 -7.16
CA PRO A 303 -29.74 -13.60 -7.66
C PRO A 303 -30.37 -14.65 -8.59
#